data_AF-A0A5R9BEH6-F1
#
_entry.id   AF-A0A5R9BEH6-F1
#
_cell.length_a   1.000
_cell.length_b   1.000
_cell.length_c   1.000
_cell.angle_alpha   90.00
_cell.angle_beta   90.00
_cell.angle_gamma   90.00
#
_symmetry.space_group_name_H-M   'P 1'
#
loop_
_entity.id
_entity.type
_entity.pdbx_description
1 polymer ?
#
loop_
_entity_poly.entity_id
_entity_poly.type
_entity_poly.pdbx_seq_one_letter_code
_entity_poly.pdbx_strand_id
1 'polypeptide(L)'
;MMTVHVRSIFVVLGVGALALTACAEQPEENGVATNGETTENGNGEDAPETEDDNSAEDDAAAGTECQFAPEQASEHEHDRDSLAYWAEELDLKVGNVAAGGGHHEDEDYPDPFPDDEGYREHLAEEYNSLTHENYLKWEFVQPEEGEYDFSAADAVVEFAQEHGMDVRGHALSWHSQNPEWLEEGDFSEDELREILEDHVRTVVSRYAGCIQQWDAANEIFDDDEDASIRDGEDGNIWIRELGEEILDDIFLWAHEEDPDALLFYNDYNVDGVNAKSDAYYELIEEQLDRGVPVHGFGSQTHLSMLYGFDDSYRENLERFADLGLHTAVTEIDVRGEVDEDDVMSQDDRVGAAERYVSVLEDCLAVDNCDSFTIWGTLDEHSWVPNTFEGEGDATLHKRSDDGGFERKPTYCAIQRTLVDAADDEASFDDDEAFDQCREVLEDYDL
;
A
#
# COMPACT_ATOMS: atom_id res chain seq x y z
N MET A 1 11.73 18.22 -25.49
CA MET A 1 11.33 19.40 -24.70
C MET A 1 10.07 20.01 -25.30
N MET A 2 8.95 19.34 -25.06
CA MET A 2 7.61 19.88 -25.24
C MET A 2 6.89 19.49 -23.95
N THR A 3 6.72 20.47 -23.08
CA THR A 3 5.98 20.37 -21.81
C THR A 3 4.50 20.27 -22.16
N VAL A 4 3.84 19.16 -21.82
CA VAL A 4 2.38 19.03 -21.90
C VAL A 4 1.82 19.76 -20.69
N HIS A 5 1.00 20.79 -20.91
CA HIS A 5 0.27 21.51 -19.86
C HIS A 5 -1.10 20.85 -19.71
N VAL A 6 -1.37 20.32 -18.52
CA VAL A 6 -2.73 20.04 -18.05
C VAL A 6 -3.47 21.38 -17.95
N ARG A 7 -4.70 21.42 -18.48
CA ARG A 7 -5.51 22.64 -18.58
C ARG A 7 -6.43 22.77 -17.36
N SER A 8 -6.00 23.51 -16.35
CA SER A 8 -6.88 23.95 -15.26
C SER A 8 -7.81 25.09 -15.74
N ILE A 9 -9.10 24.95 -15.44
CA ILE A 9 -10.15 25.92 -15.77
C ILE A 9 -10.14 27.04 -14.72
N PHE A 10 -9.65 28.22 -15.08
CA PHE A 10 -9.68 29.41 -14.21
C PHE A 10 -11.03 30.16 -14.29
N VAL A 11 -11.68 30.36 -13.14
CA VAL A 11 -12.74 31.37 -12.94
C VAL A 11 -12.13 32.58 -12.23
N VAL A 12 -12.19 33.73 -12.90
CA VAL A 12 -11.63 35.01 -12.41
C VAL A 12 -12.68 35.77 -11.60
N LEU A 13 -12.37 36.10 -10.34
CA LEU A 13 -12.95 37.25 -9.63
C LEU A 13 -11.87 37.96 -8.81
N GLY A 14 -11.67 39.25 -9.09
CA GLY A 14 -10.70 40.08 -8.38
C GLY A 14 -11.33 40.92 -7.26
N VAL A 15 -10.47 41.43 -6.37
CA VAL A 15 -10.24 42.85 -6.03
C VAL A 15 -9.57 42.96 -4.65
N GLY A 16 -8.48 43.73 -4.56
CA GLY A 16 -8.32 44.69 -3.45
C GLY A 16 -7.08 44.58 -2.56
N ALA A 17 -6.04 45.36 -2.88
CA ALA A 17 -4.82 45.57 -2.09
C ALA A 17 -5.03 46.37 -0.78
N LEU A 18 -4.17 46.14 0.25
CA LEU A 18 -3.42 47.19 0.99
C LEU A 18 -2.49 46.67 2.14
N ALA A 19 -1.18 46.71 1.87
CA ALA A 19 -0.04 47.23 2.64
C ALA A 19 0.19 46.98 4.18
N LEU A 20 1.31 46.29 4.46
CA LEU A 20 2.52 46.66 5.28
C LEU A 20 2.37 47.23 6.71
N THR A 21 3.05 46.62 7.71
CA THR A 21 4.35 47.08 8.31
C THR A 21 4.64 46.46 9.71
N ALA A 22 5.67 45.59 9.76
CA ALA A 22 6.85 45.52 10.66
C ALA A 22 6.81 45.44 12.22
N CYS A 23 7.64 44.49 12.71
CA CYS A 23 8.69 44.55 13.75
C CYS A 23 8.37 44.41 15.28
N ALA A 24 8.94 43.35 15.87
CA ALA A 24 10.11 43.36 16.78
C ALA A 24 9.98 42.74 18.20
N GLU A 25 10.93 41.81 18.45
CA GLU A 25 11.81 41.64 19.64
C GLU A 25 11.31 41.00 20.97
N GLN A 26 11.88 39.82 21.22
CA GLN A 26 12.27 39.13 22.47
C GLN A 26 13.14 40.03 23.42
N PRO A 27 13.29 39.75 24.75
CA PRO A 27 14.23 38.71 25.22
C PRO A 27 13.93 37.96 26.54
N GLU A 28 14.72 36.90 26.69
CA GLU A 28 14.95 35.91 27.77
C GLU A 28 15.21 36.43 29.19
N GLU A 29 15.09 35.55 30.21
CA GLU A 29 16.21 35.13 31.08
C GLU A 29 15.85 34.00 32.10
N ASN A 30 16.58 32.87 31.99
CA ASN A 30 17.34 32.10 32.99
C ASN A 30 16.89 31.86 34.46
N GLY A 31 17.06 30.61 34.91
CA GLY A 31 17.08 30.22 36.34
C GLY A 31 17.48 28.77 36.62
N VAL A 32 18.76 28.54 36.92
CA VAL A 32 19.50 27.27 37.15
C VAL A 32 19.25 26.57 38.51
N ALA A 33 19.19 25.23 38.47
CA ALA A 33 19.65 24.12 39.35
C ALA A 33 19.63 24.20 40.91
N THR A 34 19.41 23.03 41.56
CA THR A 34 20.43 22.36 42.42
C THR A 34 20.03 20.95 42.90
N ASN A 35 21.08 20.13 43.07
CA ASN A 35 21.20 18.72 43.46
C ASN A 35 20.63 18.32 44.83
N GLY A 36 20.39 17.01 44.99
CA GLY A 36 20.30 16.32 46.28
C GLY A 36 20.62 14.82 46.17
N GLU A 37 21.81 14.45 46.63
CA GLU A 37 22.44 13.13 46.62
C GLU A 37 21.96 12.18 47.75
N THR A 38 22.18 10.87 47.50
CA THR A 38 22.53 9.77 48.44
C THR A 38 21.49 9.15 49.38
N THR A 39 21.35 7.82 49.35
CA THR A 39 22.04 6.90 50.29
C THR A 39 21.75 5.41 49.99
N GLU A 40 22.83 4.62 49.90
CA GLU A 40 22.83 3.16 50.06
C GLU A 40 22.58 2.77 51.53
N ASN A 41 21.99 1.59 51.76
CA ASN A 41 22.46 0.65 52.80
C ASN A 41 21.79 -0.73 52.65
N GLY A 42 22.63 -1.77 52.61
CA GLY A 42 22.22 -3.18 52.67
C GLY A 42 22.30 -3.80 54.07
N ASN A 43 21.56 -4.89 54.23
CA ASN A 43 21.73 -6.09 55.08
C ASN A 43 20.34 -6.75 55.10
N GLY A 44 20.12 -8.01 54.73
CA GLY A 44 20.91 -9.21 54.98
C GLY A 44 20.09 -10.06 55.96
N GLU A 45 19.45 -11.14 55.51
CA GLU A 45 18.88 -12.17 56.39
C GLU A 45 18.68 -13.51 55.64
N ASP A 46 19.00 -14.57 56.37
CA ASP A 46 19.05 -15.99 55.98
C ASP A 46 17.70 -16.58 55.52
N ALA A 47 17.82 -17.57 54.64
CA ALA A 47 16.76 -18.38 54.03
C ALA A 47 15.83 -19.12 55.02
N PRO A 48 14.67 -19.55 54.52
CA PRO A 48 14.47 -21.00 54.39
C PRO A 48 14.01 -21.41 52.99
N GLU A 49 14.46 -22.60 52.61
CA GLU A 49 14.12 -23.33 51.38
C GLU A 49 12.60 -23.41 51.15
N THR A 50 12.16 -22.97 49.98
CA THR A 50 10.93 -23.44 49.33
C THR A 50 11.23 -23.68 47.86
N GLU A 51 10.84 -24.88 47.44
CA GLU A 51 11.04 -25.56 46.17
C GLU A 51 10.89 -24.66 44.94
N ASP A 52 11.85 -24.80 44.02
CA ASP A 52 11.80 -24.31 42.66
C ASP A 52 10.56 -24.86 41.94
N ASP A 53 9.63 -23.99 41.58
CA ASP A 53 8.76 -24.18 40.42
C ASP A 53 8.69 -22.85 39.67
N ASN A 54 9.74 -22.61 38.88
CA ASN A 54 9.86 -21.46 38.02
C ASN A 54 9.34 -21.86 36.63
N SER A 55 8.02 -22.05 36.51
CA SER A 55 7.32 -21.85 35.25
C SER A 55 6.88 -20.38 35.23
N ALA A 56 7.83 -19.50 34.90
CA ALA A 56 7.44 -18.24 34.29
C ALA A 56 6.82 -18.64 32.94
N GLU A 57 5.50 -18.67 32.92
CA GLU A 57 4.73 -18.67 31.68
C GLU A 57 5.22 -17.44 30.91
N ASP A 58 5.82 -17.68 29.74
CA ASP A 58 5.99 -16.66 28.71
C ASP A 58 4.57 -16.20 28.35
N ASP A 59 4.09 -15.16 29.03
CA ASP A 59 3.00 -14.32 28.54
C ASP A 59 3.56 -13.54 27.33
N ALA A 60 3.82 -14.25 26.22
CA ALA A 60 3.75 -13.63 24.92
C ALA A 60 2.30 -13.15 24.80
N ALA A 61 2.10 -11.84 24.70
CA ALA A 61 0.79 -11.28 24.41
C ALA A 61 0.24 -12.03 23.21
N ALA A 62 -0.87 -12.77 23.40
CA ALA A 62 -1.60 -13.30 22.27
C ALA A 62 -2.01 -12.09 21.43
N GLY A 63 -1.55 -12.03 20.18
CA GLY A 63 -1.87 -10.94 19.26
C GLY A 63 -3.38 -10.78 19.11
N THR A 64 -3.81 -9.63 18.61
CA THR A 64 -5.23 -9.34 18.43
C THR A 64 -5.85 -10.36 17.48
N GLU A 65 -6.90 -11.08 17.92
CA GLU A 65 -7.59 -12.04 17.06
C GLU A 65 -8.52 -11.33 16.08
N CYS A 66 -8.42 -11.66 14.79
CA CYS A 66 -9.32 -11.13 13.76
C CYS A 66 -10.79 -11.53 14.01
N GLN A 67 -11.69 -10.56 14.14
CA GLN A 67 -13.12 -10.84 14.37
C GLN A 67 -13.86 -11.42 13.14
N PHE A 68 -13.25 -11.34 11.95
CA PHE A 68 -13.78 -11.86 10.70
C PHE A 68 -13.26 -13.28 10.41
N ALA A 69 -12.37 -13.83 11.24
CA ALA A 69 -11.85 -15.17 11.06
C ALA A 69 -12.99 -16.22 11.13
N PRO A 70 -13.02 -17.22 10.22
CA PRO A 70 -14.04 -18.25 10.23
C PRO A 70 -13.94 -19.13 11.48
N GLU A 71 -15.09 -19.68 11.95
CA GLU A 71 -15.11 -20.59 13.12
C GLU A 71 -14.21 -21.84 12.94
N GLN A 72 -13.96 -22.22 11.69
CA GLN A 72 -13.01 -23.26 11.31
C GLN A 72 -12.20 -22.73 10.13
N ALA A 73 -10.90 -22.55 10.33
CA ALA A 73 -9.99 -22.26 9.22
C ALA A 73 -10.07 -23.39 8.19
N SER A 74 -10.23 -23.03 6.92
CA SER A 74 -10.05 -23.97 5.83
C SER A 74 -8.54 -24.07 5.55
N GLU A 75 -8.01 -25.29 5.40
CA GLU A 75 -6.67 -25.45 4.83
C GLU A 75 -6.84 -25.20 3.33
N HIS A 76 -6.58 -23.96 2.89
CA HIS A 76 -6.51 -23.61 1.49
C HIS A 76 -5.09 -23.94 1.01
N GLU A 77 -4.97 -24.91 0.11
CA GLU A 77 -3.69 -25.28 -0.50
C GLU A 77 -3.68 -24.73 -1.93
N HIS A 78 -2.72 -23.85 -2.24
CA HIS A 78 -2.53 -23.35 -3.60
C HIS A 78 -1.92 -24.42 -4.52
N ASP A 79 -2.37 -24.45 -5.78
CA ASP A 79 -1.79 -25.35 -6.79
C ASP A 79 -0.39 -24.85 -7.20
N ARG A 80 0.50 -25.77 -7.57
CA ARG A 80 1.85 -25.44 -8.06
C ARG A 80 1.84 -24.54 -9.29
N ASP A 81 0.75 -24.51 -10.04
CA ASP A 81 0.60 -23.61 -11.19
C ASP A 81 0.17 -22.19 -10.79
N SER A 82 -0.04 -21.86 -9.51
CA SER A 82 -0.41 -20.51 -9.08
C SER A 82 0.79 -19.67 -8.63
N LEU A 83 0.63 -18.33 -8.61
CA LEU A 83 1.67 -17.44 -8.07
C LEU A 83 1.82 -17.61 -6.56
N ALA A 84 0.71 -17.72 -5.83
CA ALA A 84 0.66 -17.86 -4.38
C ALA A 84 1.50 -19.03 -3.86
N TYR A 85 1.42 -20.22 -4.49
CA TYR A 85 2.19 -21.39 -4.05
C TYR A 85 3.70 -21.10 -3.97
N TRP A 86 4.26 -20.45 -4.99
CA TRP A 86 5.69 -20.15 -5.03
C TRP A 86 6.08 -18.94 -4.19
N ALA A 87 5.19 -17.96 -4.05
CA ALA A 87 5.40 -16.86 -3.12
C ALA A 87 5.45 -17.34 -1.67
N GLU A 88 4.61 -18.31 -1.28
CA GLU A 88 4.62 -18.91 0.05
C GLU A 88 5.93 -19.63 0.39
N GLU A 89 6.52 -20.35 -0.59
CA GLU A 89 7.85 -20.99 -0.42
C GLU A 89 8.97 -19.95 -0.19
N LEU A 90 8.73 -18.69 -0.57
CA LEU A 90 9.64 -17.55 -0.39
C LEU A 90 9.26 -16.66 0.80
N ASP A 91 8.20 -16.99 1.55
CA ASP A 91 7.57 -16.12 2.57
C ASP A 91 7.10 -14.74 2.05
N LEU A 92 6.93 -14.60 0.73
CA LEU A 92 6.46 -13.38 0.07
C LEU A 92 4.92 -13.32 0.04
N LYS A 93 4.36 -12.14 0.25
CA LYS A 93 2.93 -11.90 0.02
C LYS A 93 2.71 -11.40 -1.40
N VAL A 94 2.28 -12.30 -2.29
CA VAL A 94 1.91 -11.94 -3.66
C VAL A 94 0.42 -11.59 -3.68
N GLY A 95 0.15 -10.30 -3.92
CA GLY A 95 -1.16 -9.72 -3.76
C GLY A 95 -1.82 -9.29 -5.06
N ASN A 96 -3.14 -9.11 -5.00
CA ASN A 96 -3.89 -8.36 -6.01
C ASN A 96 -4.94 -7.46 -5.33
N VAL A 97 -5.47 -6.49 -6.06
CA VAL A 97 -6.60 -5.71 -5.56
C VAL A 97 -7.91 -6.49 -5.68
N ALA A 98 -8.76 -6.37 -4.67
CA ALA A 98 -10.18 -6.66 -4.77
C ALA A 98 -10.86 -5.49 -5.49
N ALA A 99 -11.04 -5.63 -6.81
CA ALA A 99 -11.50 -4.55 -7.66
C ALA A 99 -12.98 -4.19 -7.47
N GLY A 100 -13.29 -2.90 -7.54
CA GLY A 100 -14.64 -2.36 -7.44
C GLY A 100 -14.72 -1.03 -6.69
N GLY A 101 -15.89 -0.38 -6.74
CA GLY A 101 -16.14 0.88 -6.07
C GLY A 101 -15.41 2.08 -6.70
N GLY A 102 -15.14 2.11 -8.00
CA GLY A 102 -14.43 3.27 -8.58
C GLY A 102 -14.13 3.20 -10.07
N HIS A 103 -13.44 4.24 -10.54
CA HIS A 103 -12.87 4.48 -11.89
C HIS A 103 -13.80 4.42 -13.12
N HIS A 104 -14.99 3.81 -13.04
CA HIS A 104 -15.95 3.68 -14.15
C HIS A 104 -17.27 4.43 -13.87
N GLU A 105 -17.20 5.72 -13.52
CA GLU A 105 -18.39 6.52 -13.14
C GLU A 105 -19.43 6.67 -14.26
N ASP A 106 -18.98 6.58 -15.52
CA ASP A 106 -19.79 6.81 -16.71
C ASP A 106 -20.18 5.52 -17.47
N GLU A 107 -19.67 4.34 -17.04
CA GLU A 107 -19.87 3.05 -17.71
C GLU A 107 -20.73 2.09 -16.87
N ASP A 108 -21.48 1.19 -17.52
CA ASP A 108 -22.23 0.11 -16.85
C ASP A 108 -21.25 -1.00 -16.48
N TYR A 109 -20.39 -0.70 -15.50
CA TYR A 109 -19.33 -1.57 -15.01
C TYR A 109 -19.81 -2.23 -13.71
N PRO A 110 -20.18 -3.53 -13.73
CA PRO A 110 -20.49 -4.24 -12.50
C PRO A 110 -19.20 -4.37 -11.68
N ASP A 111 -19.26 -4.00 -10.40
CA ASP A 111 -18.15 -4.18 -9.48
C ASP A 111 -17.75 -5.67 -9.45
N PRO A 112 -16.55 -6.05 -9.91
CA PRO A 112 -16.22 -7.45 -10.14
C PRO A 112 -16.13 -8.23 -8.81
N PHE A 113 -15.56 -7.63 -7.77
CA PHE A 113 -15.44 -8.32 -6.49
C PHE A 113 -16.79 -8.73 -5.87
N PRO A 114 -17.82 -7.88 -5.73
CA PRO A 114 -19.12 -8.29 -5.18
C PRO A 114 -19.97 -9.14 -6.15
N ASP A 115 -19.87 -8.95 -7.46
CA ASP A 115 -20.84 -9.54 -8.41
C ASP A 115 -20.32 -10.74 -9.22
N ASP A 116 -19.00 -10.92 -9.36
CA ASP A 116 -18.39 -12.01 -10.12
C ASP A 116 -17.75 -13.07 -9.19
N GLU A 117 -18.46 -14.20 -9.03
CA GLU A 117 -17.96 -15.35 -8.26
C GLU A 117 -16.69 -15.96 -8.88
N GLY A 118 -16.59 -16.01 -10.21
CA GLY A 118 -15.40 -16.56 -10.88
C GLY A 118 -14.18 -15.65 -10.73
N TYR A 119 -14.39 -14.34 -10.63
CA TYR A 119 -13.33 -13.39 -10.29
C TYR A 119 -12.80 -13.61 -8.88
N ARG A 120 -13.68 -13.74 -7.88
CA ARG A 120 -13.27 -14.06 -6.50
C ARG A 120 -12.55 -15.42 -6.43
N GLU A 121 -13.09 -16.46 -7.05
CA GLU A 121 -12.44 -17.78 -7.09
C GLU A 121 -11.02 -17.68 -7.68
N HIS A 122 -10.85 -16.95 -8.78
CA HIS A 122 -9.54 -16.75 -9.39
C HIS A 122 -8.57 -15.96 -8.47
N LEU A 123 -9.06 -14.96 -7.73
CA LEU A 123 -8.22 -14.25 -6.75
C LEU A 123 -7.69 -15.21 -5.67
N ALA A 124 -8.54 -16.08 -5.11
CA ALA A 124 -8.13 -17.06 -4.11
C ALA A 124 -7.27 -18.19 -4.68
N GLU A 125 -7.34 -18.48 -5.98
CA GLU A 125 -6.46 -19.46 -6.62
C GLU A 125 -5.03 -18.91 -6.78
N GLU A 126 -4.89 -17.65 -7.19
CA GLU A 126 -3.63 -17.07 -7.66
C GLU A 126 -2.85 -16.28 -6.60
N TYR A 127 -3.50 -15.71 -5.59
CA TYR A 127 -2.87 -14.77 -4.66
C TYR A 127 -3.02 -15.23 -3.20
N ASN A 128 -2.11 -14.79 -2.33
CA ASN A 128 -2.14 -15.04 -0.88
C ASN A 128 -2.35 -13.75 -0.06
N SER A 129 -2.57 -12.61 -0.74
CA SER A 129 -2.89 -11.33 -0.11
C SER A 129 -3.87 -10.53 -0.96
N LEU A 130 -4.71 -9.71 -0.32
CA LEU A 130 -5.62 -8.77 -0.99
C LEU A 130 -5.46 -7.34 -0.49
N THR A 131 -5.68 -6.39 -1.39
CA THR A 131 -5.81 -4.96 -1.07
C THR A 131 -7.19 -4.47 -1.53
N HIS A 132 -7.86 -3.64 -0.73
CA HIS A 132 -9.09 -2.98 -1.19
C HIS A 132 -8.74 -1.92 -2.25
N GLU A 133 -9.26 -2.05 -3.48
CA GLU A 133 -9.00 -1.04 -4.51
C GLU A 133 -9.59 0.33 -4.14
N ASN A 134 -10.85 0.34 -3.67
CA ASN A 134 -11.54 1.55 -3.23
C ASN A 134 -12.33 1.39 -1.93
N TYR A 135 -12.79 0.19 -1.59
CA TYR A 135 -13.78 0.01 -0.53
C TYR A 135 -13.34 0.43 0.88
N LEU A 136 -12.04 0.64 1.13
CA LEU A 136 -11.51 1.20 2.38
C LEU A 136 -11.11 2.68 2.30
N LYS A 137 -11.23 3.33 1.15
CA LYS A 137 -11.03 4.77 1.01
C LYS A 137 -12.17 5.53 1.68
N TRP A 138 -11.88 6.76 2.12
CA TRP A 138 -12.74 7.51 3.05
C TRP A 138 -14.18 7.67 2.55
N GLU A 139 -14.37 8.07 1.30
CA GLU A 139 -15.72 8.29 0.74
C GLU A 139 -16.60 7.03 0.76
N PHE A 140 -16.01 5.84 0.72
CA PHE A 140 -16.74 4.57 0.78
C PHE A 140 -17.07 4.17 2.21
N VAL A 141 -16.11 4.30 3.12
CA VAL A 141 -16.31 3.87 4.51
C VAL A 141 -17.12 4.88 5.32
N GLN A 142 -17.13 6.16 4.95
CA GLN A 142 -17.86 7.22 5.65
C GLN A 142 -18.49 8.23 4.67
N PRO A 143 -19.49 7.81 3.87
CA PRO A 143 -20.10 8.65 2.84
C PRO A 143 -20.86 9.86 3.39
N GLU A 144 -21.35 9.79 4.64
CA GLU A 144 -21.97 10.90 5.35
C GLU A 144 -21.31 11.09 6.73
N GLU A 145 -21.25 12.34 7.22
CA GLU A 145 -20.62 12.67 8.51
C GLU A 145 -21.20 11.82 9.66
N GLY A 146 -20.33 10.99 10.28
CA GLY A 146 -20.70 10.12 11.39
C GLY A 146 -21.52 8.87 11.00
N GLU A 147 -21.76 8.62 9.71
CA GLU A 147 -22.40 7.39 9.22
C GLU A 147 -21.38 6.55 8.43
N TYR A 148 -20.97 5.42 9.01
CA TYR A 148 -20.05 4.49 8.38
C TYR A 148 -20.76 3.38 7.59
N ASP A 149 -20.27 3.07 6.40
CA ASP A 149 -20.65 1.89 5.61
C ASP A 149 -19.43 0.99 5.39
N PHE A 150 -19.34 -0.07 6.18
CA PHE A 150 -18.25 -1.05 6.07
C PHE A 150 -18.63 -2.25 5.20
N SER A 151 -19.83 -2.30 4.62
CA SER A 151 -20.37 -3.55 4.05
C SER A 151 -19.50 -4.15 2.94
N ALA A 152 -18.98 -3.32 2.02
CA ALA A 152 -18.10 -3.79 0.95
C ALA A 152 -16.69 -4.13 1.46
N ALA A 153 -16.14 -3.32 2.37
CA ALA A 153 -14.83 -3.57 2.96
C ALA A 153 -14.80 -4.84 3.83
N ASP A 154 -15.85 -5.06 4.62
CA ASP A 154 -16.06 -6.28 5.40
C ASP A 154 -16.07 -7.51 4.49
N ALA A 155 -16.77 -7.45 3.35
CA ALA A 155 -16.86 -8.59 2.43
C ALA A 155 -15.49 -9.00 1.86
N VAL A 156 -14.59 -8.03 1.61
CA VAL A 156 -13.22 -8.32 1.17
C VAL A 156 -12.42 -8.99 2.29
N VAL A 157 -12.51 -8.48 3.53
CA VAL A 157 -11.82 -9.07 4.68
C VAL A 157 -12.36 -10.47 4.99
N GLU A 158 -13.68 -10.65 5.01
CA GLU A 158 -14.32 -11.96 5.22
C GLU A 158 -13.84 -12.98 4.19
N PHE A 159 -13.79 -12.58 2.91
CA PHE A 159 -13.29 -13.43 1.84
C PHE A 159 -11.82 -13.80 2.04
N ALA A 160 -10.95 -12.82 2.32
CA ALA A 160 -9.54 -13.07 2.59
C ALA A 160 -9.37 -14.05 3.75
N GLN A 161 -10.09 -13.87 4.85
CA GLN A 161 -10.04 -14.74 6.03
C GLN A 161 -10.58 -16.16 5.75
N GLU A 162 -11.60 -16.30 4.90
CA GLU A 162 -12.13 -17.62 4.48
C GLU A 162 -11.10 -18.42 3.68
N HIS A 163 -10.28 -17.72 2.87
CA HIS A 163 -9.27 -18.30 1.98
C HIS A 163 -7.85 -18.26 2.54
N GLY A 164 -7.65 -17.82 3.79
CA GLY A 164 -6.34 -17.79 4.43
C GLY A 164 -5.38 -16.75 3.84
N MET A 165 -5.91 -15.69 3.24
CA MET A 165 -5.14 -14.60 2.64
C MET A 165 -4.88 -13.49 3.66
N ASP A 166 -3.71 -12.87 3.55
CA ASP A 166 -3.42 -11.60 4.24
C ASP A 166 -4.19 -10.44 3.58
N VAL A 167 -4.32 -9.33 4.30
CA VAL A 167 -5.00 -8.11 3.83
C VAL A 167 -4.12 -6.90 4.07
N ARG A 168 -3.98 -6.07 3.04
CA ARG A 168 -3.46 -4.71 3.14
C ARG A 168 -4.59 -3.69 3.08
N GLY A 169 -4.70 -2.88 4.12
CA GLY A 169 -5.69 -1.81 4.21
C GLY A 169 -5.23 -0.56 3.48
N HIS A 170 -6.02 -0.09 2.51
CA HIS A 170 -5.69 1.06 1.67
C HIS A 170 -6.91 1.99 1.51
N ALA A 171 -6.89 3.23 2.00
CA ALA A 171 -5.88 3.88 2.84
C ALA A 171 -6.57 4.76 3.90
N LEU A 172 -5.90 5.00 5.04
CA LEU A 172 -6.48 5.75 6.17
C LEU A 172 -6.51 7.27 5.96
N SER A 173 -5.51 7.81 5.25
CA SER A 173 -5.41 9.24 4.96
C SER A 173 -4.83 9.45 3.57
N TRP A 174 -5.56 10.18 2.74
CA TRP A 174 -5.17 10.56 1.39
C TRP A 174 -5.73 11.95 1.04
N HIS A 175 -5.22 12.54 -0.03
CA HIS A 175 -5.72 13.81 -0.55
C HIS A 175 -6.88 13.64 -1.54
N SER A 176 -7.13 12.40 -1.99
CA SER A 176 -8.14 12.05 -2.97
C SER A 176 -9.20 11.14 -2.34
N GLN A 177 -10.37 11.05 -2.98
CA GLN A 177 -11.49 10.19 -2.56
C GLN A 177 -11.96 10.43 -1.11
N ASN A 178 -11.89 11.70 -0.70
CA ASN A 178 -12.52 12.21 0.51
C ASN A 178 -14.00 12.52 0.24
N PRO A 179 -14.91 12.28 1.20
CA PRO A 179 -16.33 12.55 1.00
C PRO A 179 -16.62 14.06 0.90
N GLU A 180 -17.61 14.44 0.09
CA GLU A 180 -17.98 15.86 -0.17
C GLU A 180 -18.27 16.66 1.11
N TRP A 181 -18.85 16.02 2.14
CA TRP A 181 -19.15 16.68 3.41
C TRP A 181 -17.90 17.14 4.17
N LEU A 182 -16.78 16.44 3.97
CA LEU A 182 -15.50 16.77 4.58
C LEU A 182 -14.83 17.93 3.83
N GLU A 183 -14.71 17.81 2.51
CA GLU A 183 -14.04 18.81 1.67
C GLU A 183 -14.77 20.17 1.62
N GLU A 184 -16.11 20.14 1.65
CA GLU A 184 -16.94 21.36 1.63
C GLU A 184 -17.34 21.86 3.02
N GLY A 185 -16.92 21.16 4.08
CA GLY A 185 -17.28 21.49 5.45
C GLY A 185 -16.57 22.74 5.99
N ASP A 186 -17.23 23.44 6.92
CA ASP A 186 -16.67 24.61 7.63
C ASP A 186 -16.27 24.17 9.04
N PHE A 187 -15.11 23.55 9.14
CA PHE A 187 -14.56 22.98 10.38
C PHE A 187 -13.43 23.85 10.92
N SER A 188 -13.33 23.94 12.24
CA SER A 188 -12.10 24.42 12.89
C SER A 188 -10.99 23.36 12.87
N GLU A 189 -9.74 23.78 13.09
CA GLU A 189 -8.59 22.86 13.22
C GLU A 189 -8.85 21.76 14.27
N ASP A 190 -9.43 22.13 15.43
CA ASP A 190 -9.78 21.16 16.49
C ASP A 190 -10.85 20.15 16.00
N GLU A 191 -11.86 20.59 15.26
CA GLU A 191 -12.92 19.72 14.71
C GLU A 191 -12.37 18.80 13.62
N LEU A 192 -11.52 19.29 12.70
CA LEU A 192 -10.88 18.46 11.68
C LEU A 192 -9.98 17.39 12.30
N ARG A 193 -9.22 17.76 13.33
CA ARG A 193 -8.38 16.79 14.05
C ARG A 193 -9.23 15.71 14.73
N GLU A 194 -10.33 16.09 15.38
CA GLU A 194 -11.26 15.13 16.00
C GLU A 194 -11.90 14.19 14.95
N ILE A 195 -12.24 14.71 13.76
CA ILE A 195 -12.77 13.91 12.64
C ILE A 195 -11.74 12.88 12.18
N LEU A 196 -10.50 13.31 11.96
CA LEU A 196 -9.43 12.42 11.52
C LEU A 196 -9.07 11.37 12.57
N GLU A 197 -8.99 11.77 13.84
CA GLU A 197 -8.76 10.82 14.94
C GLU A 197 -9.89 9.78 15.04
N ASP A 198 -11.15 10.20 14.98
CA ASP A 198 -12.30 9.29 15.03
C ASP A 198 -12.28 8.32 13.85
N HIS A 199 -11.98 8.80 12.64
CA HIS A 199 -11.87 7.98 11.44
C HIS A 199 -10.80 6.92 11.56
N VAL A 200 -9.54 7.33 11.80
CA VAL A 200 -8.39 6.42 11.91
C VAL A 200 -8.66 5.37 12.98
N ARG A 201 -9.13 5.78 14.15
CA ARG A 201 -9.40 4.84 15.24
C ARG A 201 -10.55 3.90 14.92
N THR A 202 -11.65 4.40 14.36
CA THR A 202 -12.82 3.57 14.04
C THR A 202 -12.51 2.52 12.98
N VAL A 203 -11.79 2.91 11.93
CA VAL A 203 -11.43 2.01 10.83
C VAL A 203 -10.41 0.97 11.30
N VAL A 204 -9.32 1.38 11.94
CA VAL A 204 -8.28 0.44 12.40
C VAL A 204 -8.81 -0.51 13.47
N SER A 205 -9.52 -0.01 14.48
CA SER A 205 -10.08 -0.88 15.54
C SER A 205 -11.09 -1.90 15.02
N ARG A 206 -11.79 -1.60 13.92
CA ARG A 206 -12.70 -2.55 13.28
C ARG A 206 -11.95 -3.74 12.70
N TYR A 207 -10.80 -3.53 12.09
CA TYR A 207 -10.03 -4.58 11.43
C TYR A 207 -8.81 -5.05 12.21
N ALA A 208 -8.75 -4.71 13.50
CA ALA A 208 -7.63 -5.09 14.36
C ALA A 208 -7.43 -6.62 14.34
N GLY A 209 -6.19 -7.05 14.09
CA GLY A 209 -5.81 -8.45 13.93
C GLY A 209 -6.15 -9.08 12.57
N CYS A 210 -6.84 -8.37 11.68
CA CYS A 210 -7.24 -8.86 10.35
C CYS A 210 -6.41 -8.27 9.21
N ILE A 211 -5.88 -7.06 9.39
CA ILE A 211 -5.10 -6.33 8.38
C ILE A 211 -3.67 -6.20 8.88
N GLN A 212 -2.74 -6.80 8.13
CA GLN A 212 -1.33 -6.93 8.50
C GLN A 212 -0.54 -5.68 8.13
N GLN A 213 -0.94 -4.99 7.05
CA GLN A 213 -0.30 -3.78 6.55
C GLN A 213 -1.35 -2.71 6.32
N TRP A 214 -1.13 -1.50 6.83
CA TRP A 214 -1.96 -0.33 6.55
C TRP A 214 -1.18 0.73 5.80
N ASP A 215 -1.78 1.26 4.74
CA ASP A 215 -1.39 2.56 4.21
C ASP A 215 -1.99 3.63 5.11
N ALA A 216 -1.20 4.01 6.11
CA ALA A 216 -1.59 5.03 7.07
C ALA A 216 -1.65 6.41 6.42
N ALA A 217 -0.72 6.68 5.49
CA ALA A 217 -0.63 7.94 4.78
C ALA A 217 -0.24 7.68 3.31
N ASN A 218 -1.12 8.06 2.39
CA ASN A 218 -0.94 7.87 0.95
C ASN A 218 -0.61 9.20 0.26
N GLU A 219 0.40 9.20 -0.61
CA GLU A 219 0.71 10.28 -1.57
C GLU A 219 0.87 11.69 -0.95
N ILE A 220 1.82 11.83 -0.04
CA ILE A 220 2.08 13.06 0.74
C ILE A 220 2.77 14.16 -0.05
N PHE A 221 3.64 13.79 -1.00
CA PHE A 221 4.45 14.75 -1.76
C PHE A 221 3.94 14.90 -3.21
N ASP A 222 4.11 16.11 -3.74
CA ASP A 222 3.88 16.45 -5.15
C ASP A 222 5.05 15.99 -6.04
N ASP A 223 4.81 15.89 -7.35
CA ASP A 223 5.83 15.52 -8.34
C ASP A 223 6.64 16.72 -8.87
N ASP A 224 6.68 17.83 -8.14
CA ASP A 224 7.50 18.97 -8.55
C ASP A 224 9.01 18.74 -8.31
N GLU A 225 9.84 19.63 -8.84
CA GLU A 225 11.31 19.47 -8.78
C GLU A 225 11.86 19.43 -7.35
N ASP A 226 11.11 19.96 -6.37
CA ASP A 226 11.50 20.07 -4.98
C ASP A 226 10.78 19.04 -4.09
N ALA A 227 9.95 18.16 -4.67
CA ALA A 227 9.06 17.22 -3.96
C ALA A 227 8.29 17.90 -2.81
N SER A 228 7.61 19.01 -3.12
CA SER A 228 6.88 19.76 -2.09
C SER A 228 5.77 18.92 -1.43
N ILE A 229 5.53 19.17 -0.15
CA ILE A 229 4.41 18.56 0.56
C ILE A 229 3.08 19.08 -0.01
N ARG A 230 2.06 18.22 -0.14
CA ARG A 230 0.74 18.58 -0.68
C ARG A 230 -0.10 19.42 0.30
N ASP A 231 0.37 20.60 0.71
CA ASP A 231 -0.34 21.52 1.60
C ASP A 231 -1.11 22.64 0.86
N GLY A 232 -1.11 22.59 -0.48
CA GLY A 232 -1.78 23.56 -1.35
C GLY A 232 -3.31 23.49 -1.30
N GLU A 233 -3.98 24.46 -1.95
CA GLU A 233 -5.45 24.63 -1.96
C GLU A 233 -6.20 23.36 -2.42
N ASP A 234 -5.65 22.65 -3.41
CA ASP A 234 -6.18 21.38 -3.95
C ASP A 234 -5.40 20.15 -3.42
N GLY A 235 -4.63 20.32 -2.34
CA GLY A 235 -3.76 19.30 -1.75
C GLY A 235 -4.44 18.49 -0.64
N ASN A 236 -3.62 17.82 0.17
CA ASN A 236 -4.07 17.03 1.31
C ASN A 236 -4.68 17.96 2.38
N ILE A 237 -6.00 17.87 2.58
CA ILE A 237 -6.76 18.69 3.54
C ILE A 237 -6.18 18.62 4.96
N TRP A 238 -5.72 17.44 5.39
CA TRP A 238 -5.19 17.21 6.72
C TRP A 238 -3.89 18.00 6.92
N ILE A 239 -2.97 17.91 5.98
CA ILE A 239 -1.68 18.62 6.06
C ILE A 239 -1.90 20.13 5.88
N ARG A 240 -2.74 20.53 4.92
CA ARG A 240 -3.06 21.94 4.66
C ARG A 240 -3.61 22.65 5.90
N GLU A 241 -4.54 22.01 6.61
CA GLU A 241 -5.26 22.64 7.71
C GLU A 241 -4.62 22.37 9.09
N LEU A 242 -3.99 21.20 9.29
CA LEU A 242 -3.44 20.78 10.59
C LEU A 242 -1.91 20.81 10.66
N GLY A 243 -1.24 20.96 9.52
CA GLY A 243 0.22 20.94 9.40
C GLY A 243 0.80 19.53 9.32
N GLU A 244 2.06 19.44 8.91
CA GLU A 244 2.80 18.18 8.67
C GLU A 244 2.85 17.24 9.89
N GLU A 245 2.87 17.80 11.11
CA GLU A 245 2.89 17.01 12.36
C GLU A 245 1.66 16.09 12.52
N ILE A 246 0.56 16.32 11.80
CA ILE A 246 -0.61 15.42 11.82
C ILE A 246 -0.27 14.01 11.33
N LEU A 247 0.77 13.87 10.50
CA LEU A 247 1.23 12.58 10.03
C LEU A 247 1.74 11.72 11.20
N ASP A 248 2.44 12.30 12.17
CA ASP A 248 2.89 11.58 13.37
C ASP A 248 1.69 11.01 14.13
N ASP A 249 0.62 11.81 14.25
CA ASP A 249 -0.58 11.44 14.99
C ASP A 249 -1.37 10.32 14.31
N ILE A 250 -1.50 10.32 12.98
CA ILE A 250 -2.18 9.25 12.24
C ILE A 250 -1.54 7.89 12.55
N PHE A 251 -0.21 7.81 12.50
CA PHE A 251 0.53 6.59 12.81
C PHE A 251 0.38 6.19 14.28
N LEU A 252 0.44 7.15 15.20
CA LEU A 252 0.24 6.89 16.63
C LEU A 252 -1.17 6.36 16.93
N TRP A 253 -2.21 6.97 16.37
CA TRP A 253 -3.59 6.54 16.56
C TRP A 253 -3.85 5.16 15.97
N ALA A 254 -3.34 4.88 14.77
CA ALA A 254 -3.46 3.55 14.17
C ALA A 254 -2.77 2.48 15.03
N HIS A 255 -1.53 2.73 15.48
CA HIS A 255 -0.79 1.78 16.31
C HIS A 255 -1.42 1.56 17.69
N GLU A 256 -2.11 2.57 18.24
CA GLU A 256 -2.84 2.42 19.50
C GLU A 256 -4.05 1.49 19.39
N GLU A 257 -4.72 1.45 18.24
CA GLU A 257 -5.88 0.57 18.01
C GLU A 257 -5.49 -0.84 17.55
N ASP A 258 -4.43 -0.97 16.76
CA ASP A 258 -3.85 -2.28 16.42
C ASP A 258 -2.31 -2.23 16.46
N PRO A 259 -1.69 -2.61 17.59
CA PRO A 259 -0.25 -2.62 17.72
C PRO A 259 0.47 -3.68 16.88
N ASP A 260 -0.25 -4.69 16.38
CA ASP A 260 0.32 -5.81 15.61
C ASP A 260 0.40 -5.47 14.10
N ALA A 261 -0.35 -4.47 13.64
CA ALA A 261 -0.34 -4.05 12.24
C ALA A 261 0.90 -3.20 11.88
N LEU A 262 1.47 -3.46 10.70
CA LEU A 262 2.55 -2.66 10.13
C LEU A 262 1.97 -1.41 9.45
N LEU A 263 2.52 -0.24 9.75
CA LEU A 263 2.02 1.05 9.24
C LEU A 263 2.99 1.61 8.21
N PHE A 264 2.45 1.87 7.02
CA PHE A 264 3.21 2.27 5.83
C PHE A 264 2.87 3.70 5.40
N TYR A 265 3.90 4.37 4.89
CA TYR A 265 3.72 5.36 3.82
C TYR A 265 3.65 4.66 2.47
N ASN A 266 2.81 5.13 1.56
CA ASN A 266 2.66 4.58 0.21
C ASN A 266 2.59 5.71 -0.83
N ASP A 267 3.34 5.61 -1.93
CA ASP A 267 3.34 6.64 -2.99
C ASP A 267 3.83 6.09 -4.34
N TYR A 268 3.53 6.82 -5.42
CA TYR A 268 4.05 6.63 -6.76
C TYR A 268 5.23 7.57 -7.07
N ASN A 269 5.95 7.27 -8.17
CA ASN A 269 7.16 7.99 -8.60
C ASN A 269 8.28 8.01 -7.55
N VAL A 270 8.21 7.15 -6.54
CA VAL A 270 9.22 6.98 -5.50
C VAL A 270 10.04 5.71 -5.71
N ASP A 271 9.93 5.10 -6.89
CA ASP A 271 10.46 3.78 -7.23
C ASP A 271 11.99 3.74 -7.14
N GLY A 272 12.66 4.78 -7.65
CA GLY A 272 14.12 4.96 -7.58
C GLY A 272 14.58 6.04 -6.60
N VAL A 273 15.89 6.24 -6.50
CA VAL A 273 16.52 7.32 -5.72
C VAL A 273 16.32 8.66 -6.43
N ASN A 274 15.41 9.48 -5.91
CA ASN A 274 15.03 10.76 -6.48
C ASN A 274 14.55 11.74 -5.40
N ALA A 275 14.20 12.97 -5.78
CA ALA A 275 13.80 14.01 -4.84
C ALA A 275 12.59 13.62 -3.97
N LYS A 276 11.61 12.89 -4.53
CA LYS A 276 10.38 12.49 -3.83
C LYS A 276 10.64 11.35 -2.85
N SER A 277 11.39 10.34 -3.27
CA SER A 277 11.81 9.28 -2.35
C SER A 277 12.77 9.81 -1.28
N ASP A 278 13.64 10.78 -1.60
CA ASP A 278 14.52 11.47 -0.63
C ASP A 278 13.69 12.21 0.44
N ALA A 279 12.62 12.91 0.05
CA ALA A 279 11.72 13.59 0.97
C ALA A 279 11.03 12.62 1.95
N TYR A 280 10.58 11.45 1.47
CA TYR A 280 10.07 10.39 2.35
C TYR A 280 11.13 9.83 3.28
N TYR A 281 12.35 9.61 2.78
CA TYR A 281 13.45 9.11 3.60
C TYR A 281 13.73 10.08 4.76
N GLU A 282 13.82 11.39 4.48
CA GLU A 282 14.04 12.43 5.49
C GLU A 282 12.88 12.51 6.49
N LEU A 283 11.63 12.55 6.01
CA LEU A 283 10.43 12.57 6.85
C LEU A 283 10.39 11.37 7.82
N ILE A 284 10.59 10.16 7.29
CA ILE A 284 10.51 8.93 8.08
C ILE A 284 11.68 8.85 9.08
N GLU A 285 12.90 9.20 8.68
CA GLU A 285 14.05 9.25 9.59
C GLU A 285 13.77 10.18 10.80
N GLU A 286 13.20 11.37 10.55
CA GLU A 286 12.85 12.31 11.61
C GLU A 286 11.69 11.81 12.48
N GLN A 287 10.72 11.08 11.92
CA GLN A 287 9.62 10.48 12.66
C GLN A 287 10.07 9.34 13.57
N LEU A 288 10.95 8.46 13.07
CA LEU A 288 11.57 7.40 13.86
C LEU A 288 12.37 7.99 15.03
N ASP A 289 13.09 9.09 14.81
CA ASP A 289 13.81 9.82 15.87
C ASP A 289 12.87 10.39 16.95
N ARG A 290 11.62 10.73 16.59
CA ARG A 290 10.57 11.16 17.52
C ARG A 290 9.81 9.98 18.18
N GLY A 291 10.04 8.75 17.71
CA GLY A 291 9.39 7.55 18.22
C GLY A 291 8.00 7.29 17.64
N VAL A 292 7.71 7.82 16.46
CA VAL A 292 6.48 7.52 15.70
C VAL A 292 6.57 6.09 15.17
N PRO A 293 5.51 5.27 15.26
CA PRO A 293 5.51 3.86 14.85
C PRO A 293 5.35 3.69 13.34
N VAL A 294 6.30 4.23 12.57
CA VAL A 294 6.41 3.96 11.14
C VAL A 294 7.09 2.61 10.97
N HIS A 295 6.42 1.66 10.31
CA HIS A 295 6.94 0.30 10.16
C HIS A 295 7.38 0.01 8.73
N GLY A 296 6.87 0.73 7.72
CA GLY A 296 7.19 0.42 6.34
C GLY A 296 7.09 1.57 5.34
N PHE A 297 7.68 1.35 4.16
CA PHE A 297 7.57 2.22 3.00
C PHE A 297 7.19 1.41 1.75
N GLY A 298 6.09 1.80 1.12
CA GLY A 298 5.51 1.17 -0.06
C GLY A 298 5.77 1.98 -1.33
N SER A 299 6.23 1.31 -2.39
CA SER A 299 6.38 1.87 -3.73
C SER A 299 5.27 1.32 -4.62
N GLN A 300 4.36 2.21 -5.04
CA GLN A 300 3.21 1.85 -5.89
C GLN A 300 3.69 1.16 -7.17
N THR A 301 4.78 1.64 -7.78
CA THR A 301 5.39 1.00 -8.97
C THR A 301 4.44 0.99 -10.18
N HIS A 302 3.70 2.08 -10.41
CA HIS A 302 2.96 2.29 -11.66
C HIS A 302 3.90 2.66 -12.82
N LEU A 303 4.28 1.68 -13.64
CA LEU A 303 5.26 1.85 -14.70
C LEU A 303 4.59 2.08 -16.06
N SER A 304 5.33 2.66 -17.02
CA SER A 304 4.84 2.83 -18.40
C SER A 304 5.92 2.62 -19.45
N MET A 305 5.60 1.89 -20.52
CA MET A 305 6.49 1.61 -21.65
C MET A 305 6.92 2.88 -22.40
N LEU A 306 6.26 4.01 -22.16
CA LEU A 306 6.61 5.32 -22.72
C LEU A 306 7.80 6.00 -22.02
N TYR A 307 8.14 5.55 -20.82
CA TYR A 307 9.24 6.10 -20.01
C TYR A 307 10.29 5.04 -19.69
N GLY A 308 11.45 5.46 -19.21
CA GLY A 308 12.50 4.54 -18.76
C GLY A 308 12.12 3.87 -17.43
N PHE A 309 12.77 2.75 -17.13
CA PHE A 309 12.78 2.16 -15.80
C PHE A 309 13.97 2.73 -15.01
N ASP A 310 13.80 2.94 -13.71
CA ASP A 310 14.87 3.49 -12.87
C ASP A 310 15.77 2.36 -12.34
N ASP A 311 17.03 2.34 -12.79
CA ASP A 311 18.00 1.30 -12.40
C ASP A 311 18.41 1.39 -10.91
N SER A 312 17.96 2.40 -10.16
CA SER A 312 18.18 2.55 -8.71
C SER A 312 17.05 1.98 -7.85
N TYR A 313 16.09 1.27 -8.44
CA TYR A 313 14.95 0.69 -7.73
C TYR A 313 15.36 -0.12 -6.49
N ARG A 314 16.23 -1.12 -6.66
CA ARG A 314 16.80 -1.89 -5.54
C ARG A 314 17.52 -1.04 -4.51
N GLU A 315 18.37 -0.11 -4.94
CA GLU A 315 19.12 0.78 -4.03
C GLU A 315 18.15 1.60 -3.16
N ASN A 316 17.03 2.01 -3.74
CA ASN A 316 16.01 2.76 -3.06
C ASN A 316 15.23 1.90 -2.04
N LEU A 317 14.87 0.66 -2.36
CA LEU A 317 14.31 -0.27 -1.38
C LEU A 317 15.30 -0.56 -0.24
N GLU A 318 16.57 -0.84 -0.57
CA GLU A 318 17.62 -1.14 0.41
C GLU A 318 17.80 -0.02 1.44
N ARG A 319 17.77 1.26 1.04
CA ARG A 319 17.94 2.36 1.99
C ARG A 319 16.77 2.52 2.97
N PHE A 320 15.53 2.24 2.55
CA PHE A 320 14.40 2.24 3.48
C PHE A 320 14.48 1.05 4.43
N ALA A 321 14.88 -0.12 3.94
CA ALA A 321 15.16 -1.27 4.78
C ALA A 321 16.30 -1.00 5.79
N ASP A 322 17.33 -0.24 5.40
CA ASP A 322 18.45 0.16 6.28
C ASP A 322 18.01 1.09 7.44
N LEU A 323 16.86 1.78 7.33
CA LEU A 323 16.22 2.49 8.45
C LEU A 323 15.54 1.54 9.45
N GLY A 324 15.51 0.24 9.16
CA GLY A 324 14.80 -0.78 9.92
C GLY A 324 13.34 -0.93 9.53
N LEU A 325 12.95 -0.39 8.37
CA LEU A 325 11.59 -0.50 7.85
C LEU A 325 11.40 -1.81 7.06
N HIS A 326 10.14 -2.20 6.96
CA HIS A 326 9.65 -3.05 5.91
C HIS A 326 9.51 -2.26 4.59
N THR A 327 9.60 -2.95 3.47
CA THR A 327 9.39 -2.41 2.13
C THR A 327 8.37 -3.25 1.39
N ALA A 328 7.69 -2.66 0.41
CA ALA A 328 6.66 -3.34 -0.36
C ALA A 328 6.56 -2.77 -1.78
N VAL A 329 6.26 -3.66 -2.73
CA VAL A 329 5.76 -3.30 -4.06
C VAL A 329 4.24 -3.39 -3.99
N THR A 330 3.56 -2.27 -4.17
CA THR A 330 2.23 -2.12 -3.58
C THR A 330 1.10 -2.05 -4.59
N GLU A 331 1.38 -1.57 -5.80
CA GLU A 331 0.36 -1.30 -6.82
C GLU A 331 0.91 -1.53 -8.24
N ILE A 332 1.78 -2.53 -8.43
CA ILE A 332 2.49 -2.65 -9.70
C ILE A 332 1.53 -2.92 -10.85
N ASP A 333 1.64 -2.07 -11.87
CA ASP A 333 1.11 -2.27 -13.20
C ASP A 333 2.11 -1.73 -14.25
N VAL A 334 2.01 -2.21 -15.49
CA VAL A 334 2.88 -1.71 -16.56
C VAL A 334 2.06 -1.42 -17.81
N ARG A 335 1.66 -0.16 -17.95
CA ARG A 335 0.88 0.31 -19.11
C ARG A 335 1.75 0.62 -20.33
N GLY A 336 1.13 0.72 -21.50
CA GLY A 336 1.75 1.27 -22.70
C GLY A 336 0.72 1.68 -23.74
N GLU A 337 1.18 2.27 -24.84
CA GLU A 337 0.31 2.65 -25.97
C GLU A 337 -0.41 1.42 -26.54
N VAL A 338 -1.73 1.52 -26.69
CA VAL A 338 -2.58 0.43 -27.22
C VAL A 338 -3.14 0.74 -28.61
N ASP A 339 -3.50 -0.31 -29.34
CA ASP A 339 -4.18 -0.20 -30.64
C ASP A 339 -5.71 -0.09 -30.52
N GLU A 340 -6.45 -0.33 -31.62
CA GLU A 340 -7.92 -0.21 -31.63
C GLU A 340 -8.64 -1.35 -30.89
N ASP A 341 -7.91 -2.39 -30.52
CA ASP A 341 -8.39 -3.54 -29.74
C ASP A 341 -7.87 -3.49 -28.28
N ASP A 342 -7.38 -2.33 -27.83
CA ASP A 342 -6.84 -2.06 -26.49
C ASP A 342 -5.65 -2.95 -26.11
N VAL A 343 -4.83 -3.33 -27.09
CA VAL A 343 -3.67 -4.22 -26.92
C VAL A 343 -2.35 -3.48 -27.21
N MET A 344 -1.35 -3.65 -26.33
CA MET A 344 0.01 -3.16 -26.55
C MET A 344 0.69 -3.92 -27.70
N SER A 345 1.72 -3.29 -28.28
CA SER A 345 2.58 -3.98 -29.24
C SER A 345 3.30 -5.18 -28.60
N GLN A 346 3.73 -6.15 -29.43
CA GLN A 346 4.47 -7.31 -28.94
C GLN A 346 5.77 -6.90 -28.21
N ASP A 347 6.49 -5.91 -28.75
CA ASP A 347 7.72 -5.39 -28.14
C ASP A 347 7.44 -4.75 -26.77
N ASP A 348 6.32 -4.04 -26.63
CA ASP A 348 5.94 -3.40 -25.36
C ASP A 348 5.49 -4.44 -24.32
N ARG A 349 4.80 -5.51 -24.73
CA ARG A 349 4.46 -6.63 -23.83
C ARG A 349 5.69 -7.39 -23.33
N VAL A 350 6.70 -7.56 -24.18
CA VAL A 350 8.00 -8.11 -23.79
C VAL A 350 8.67 -7.19 -22.76
N GLY A 351 8.74 -5.89 -23.05
CA GLY A 351 9.34 -4.93 -22.12
C GLY A 351 8.57 -4.78 -20.81
N ALA A 352 7.25 -4.96 -20.84
CA ALA A 352 6.42 -5.00 -19.63
C ALA A 352 6.75 -6.23 -18.77
N ALA A 353 6.86 -7.41 -19.39
CA ALA A 353 7.28 -8.63 -18.69
C ALA A 353 8.69 -8.47 -18.07
N GLU A 354 9.65 -7.90 -18.79
CA GLU A 354 11.00 -7.62 -18.27
C GLU A 354 10.99 -6.69 -17.05
N ARG A 355 10.06 -5.72 -16.98
CA ARG A 355 9.92 -4.81 -15.83
C ARG A 355 9.33 -5.51 -14.62
N TYR A 356 8.28 -6.32 -14.80
CA TYR A 356 7.75 -7.13 -13.70
C TYR A 356 8.84 -8.05 -13.12
N VAL A 357 9.64 -8.69 -13.97
CA VAL A 357 10.80 -9.50 -13.54
C VAL A 357 11.80 -8.65 -12.76
N SER A 358 12.21 -7.49 -13.31
CA SER A 358 13.21 -6.63 -12.67
C SER A 358 12.76 -6.17 -11.28
N VAL A 359 11.51 -5.74 -11.14
CA VAL A 359 10.96 -5.30 -9.85
C VAL A 359 10.85 -6.46 -8.86
N LEU A 360 10.36 -7.63 -9.31
CA LEU A 360 10.22 -8.79 -8.44
C LEU A 360 11.59 -9.31 -7.97
N GLU A 361 12.59 -9.40 -8.86
CA GLU A 361 13.96 -9.77 -8.50
C GLU A 361 14.60 -8.76 -7.54
N ASP A 362 14.31 -7.47 -7.69
CA ASP A 362 14.78 -6.43 -6.77
C ASP A 362 14.12 -6.56 -5.39
N CYS A 363 12.80 -6.78 -5.33
CA CYS A 363 12.09 -7.03 -4.08
C CYS A 363 12.63 -8.29 -3.38
N LEU A 364 12.71 -9.43 -4.07
CA LEU A 364 13.25 -10.69 -3.52
C LEU A 364 14.71 -10.59 -3.06
N ALA A 365 15.47 -9.61 -3.55
CA ALA A 365 16.85 -9.39 -3.13
C ALA A 365 16.98 -8.53 -1.85
N VAL A 366 15.90 -7.90 -1.39
CA VAL A 366 15.86 -7.08 -0.18
C VAL A 366 15.17 -7.86 0.93
N ASP A 367 15.91 -8.20 1.99
CA ASP A 367 15.44 -9.10 3.06
C ASP A 367 14.11 -8.68 3.73
N ASN A 368 13.76 -7.38 3.69
CA ASN A 368 12.53 -6.83 4.25
C ASN A 368 11.55 -6.34 3.16
N CYS A 369 11.58 -6.88 1.94
CA CYS A 369 10.51 -6.65 0.97
C CYS A 369 9.41 -7.70 1.15
N ASP A 370 8.36 -7.35 1.88
CA ASP A 370 7.40 -8.33 2.39
C ASP A 370 6.31 -8.70 1.38
N SER A 371 5.97 -7.77 0.48
CA SER A 371 4.82 -7.92 -0.40
C SER A 371 5.05 -7.39 -1.81
N PHE A 372 4.41 -8.07 -2.76
CA PHE A 372 4.38 -7.74 -4.19
C PHE A 372 2.94 -7.79 -4.69
N THR A 373 2.28 -6.63 -4.74
CA THR A 373 0.86 -6.50 -5.03
C THR A 373 0.64 -5.89 -6.41
N ILE A 374 -0.11 -6.60 -7.24
CA ILE A 374 -0.48 -6.17 -8.59
C ILE A 374 -1.77 -5.33 -8.53
N TRP A 375 -1.79 -4.18 -9.20
CA TRP A 375 -2.95 -3.29 -9.26
C TRP A 375 -3.93 -3.66 -10.38
N GLY A 376 -4.55 -4.84 -10.21
CA GLY A 376 -5.61 -5.35 -11.06
C GLY A 376 -5.28 -6.69 -11.68
N THR A 377 -6.27 -7.57 -11.78
CA THR A 377 -6.09 -8.90 -12.39
C THR A 377 -6.35 -8.88 -13.89
N LEU A 378 -7.47 -8.26 -14.31
CA LEU A 378 -7.95 -8.26 -15.68
C LEU A 378 -7.85 -6.87 -16.31
N ASP A 379 -7.43 -6.80 -17.57
CA ASP A 379 -7.28 -5.52 -18.27
C ASP A 379 -8.60 -4.76 -18.41
N GLU A 380 -9.72 -5.48 -18.56
CA GLU A 380 -11.06 -4.87 -18.64
C GLU A 380 -11.48 -4.17 -17.34
N HIS A 381 -10.81 -4.50 -16.24
CA HIS A 381 -11.06 -3.94 -14.91
C HIS A 381 -10.01 -2.92 -14.47
N SER A 382 -9.00 -2.65 -15.30
CA SER A 382 -7.91 -1.74 -14.96
C SER A 382 -8.37 -0.28 -14.93
N TRP A 383 -7.88 0.48 -13.95
CA TRP A 383 -8.02 1.92 -13.87
C TRP A 383 -7.31 2.69 -15.01
N VAL A 384 -6.31 2.08 -15.65
CA VAL A 384 -5.39 2.73 -16.59
C VAL A 384 -6.12 3.42 -17.75
N PRO A 385 -7.04 2.78 -18.50
CA PRO A 385 -7.64 3.39 -19.68
C PRO A 385 -8.46 4.65 -19.38
N ASN A 386 -9.03 4.76 -18.17
CA ASN A 386 -9.81 5.91 -17.73
C ASN A 386 -8.91 7.10 -17.33
N THR A 387 -7.70 6.80 -16.84
CA THR A 387 -6.73 7.80 -16.38
C THR A 387 -5.79 8.25 -17.51
N PHE A 388 -5.36 7.33 -18.37
CA PHE A 388 -4.35 7.54 -19.41
C PHE A 388 -4.93 7.24 -20.80
N GLU A 389 -5.48 8.26 -21.45
CA GLU A 389 -6.10 8.14 -22.78
C GLU A 389 -5.13 7.51 -23.81
N GLY A 390 -5.50 6.34 -24.32
CA GLY A 390 -4.73 5.60 -25.32
C GLY A 390 -3.64 4.68 -24.76
N GLU A 391 -3.59 4.50 -23.44
CA GLU A 391 -2.78 3.49 -22.77
C GLU A 391 -3.66 2.40 -22.13
N GLY A 392 -3.13 1.18 -21.97
CA GLY A 392 -3.87 0.04 -21.44
C GLY A 392 -3.03 -1.23 -21.33
N ASP A 393 -3.69 -2.39 -21.33
CA ASP A 393 -3.04 -3.72 -21.34
C ASP A 393 -2.05 -3.93 -20.16
N ALA A 394 -2.36 -3.32 -19.01
CA ALA A 394 -1.40 -3.12 -17.92
C ALA A 394 -1.33 -4.26 -16.88
N THR A 395 -2.33 -5.15 -16.86
CA THR A 395 -2.50 -6.19 -15.82
C THR A 395 -1.98 -7.56 -16.26
N LEU A 396 -2.22 -8.61 -15.47
CA LEU A 396 -1.70 -9.96 -15.71
C LEU A 396 -2.56 -10.83 -16.63
N HIS A 397 -3.84 -10.51 -16.77
CA HIS A 397 -4.78 -11.30 -17.56
C HIS A 397 -5.64 -10.45 -18.47
N LYS A 398 -6.13 -11.08 -19.55
CA LYS A 398 -7.29 -10.59 -20.29
C LYS A 398 -8.41 -11.62 -20.22
N ARG A 399 -9.64 -11.17 -20.49
CA ARG A 399 -10.79 -12.07 -20.57
C ARG A 399 -10.71 -12.92 -21.83
N SER A 400 -10.84 -14.23 -21.66
CA SER A 400 -10.92 -15.18 -22.79
C SER A 400 -12.35 -15.28 -23.34
N ASP A 401 -12.47 -15.82 -24.56
CA ASP A 401 -13.76 -15.95 -25.28
C ASP A 401 -14.83 -16.77 -24.53
N ASP A 402 -14.44 -17.67 -23.62
CA ASP A 402 -15.35 -18.49 -22.82
C ASP A 402 -15.59 -17.94 -21.41
N GLY A 403 -15.05 -16.75 -21.11
CA GLY A 403 -15.21 -16.06 -19.84
C GLY A 403 -14.12 -16.34 -18.80
N GLY A 404 -13.13 -17.18 -19.11
CA GLY A 404 -11.99 -17.45 -18.23
C GLY A 404 -10.87 -16.38 -18.29
N PHE A 405 -9.79 -16.63 -17.56
CA PHE A 405 -8.62 -15.76 -17.45
C PHE A 405 -7.51 -16.23 -18.40
N GLU A 406 -7.16 -15.44 -19.41
CA GLU A 406 -6.04 -15.73 -20.31
C GLU A 406 -4.77 -15.04 -19.79
N ARG A 407 -3.79 -15.85 -19.39
CA ARG A 407 -2.47 -15.39 -18.90
C ARG A 407 -1.71 -14.63 -19.98
N LYS A 408 -1.12 -13.49 -19.58
CA LYS A 408 -0.22 -12.67 -20.42
C LYS A 408 1.24 -13.05 -20.18
N PRO A 409 2.18 -12.65 -21.05
CA PRO A 409 3.61 -12.85 -20.81
C PRO A 409 4.09 -12.26 -19.47
N THR A 410 3.46 -11.18 -19.00
CA THR A 410 3.72 -10.59 -17.68
C THR A 410 3.45 -11.58 -16.53
N TYR A 411 2.29 -12.23 -16.51
CA TYR A 411 1.97 -13.29 -15.54
C TYR A 411 3.03 -14.39 -15.58
N CYS A 412 3.32 -14.91 -16.77
CA CYS A 412 4.19 -16.07 -16.92
C CYS A 412 5.65 -15.77 -16.58
N ALA A 413 6.10 -14.53 -16.80
CA ALA A 413 7.41 -14.07 -16.38
C ALA A 413 7.52 -13.97 -14.85
N ILE A 414 6.48 -13.48 -14.16
CA ILE A 414 6.40 -13.48 -12.68
C ILE A 414 6.43 -14.93 -12.17
N GLN A 415 5.56 -15.81 -12.69
CA GLN A 415 5.50 -17.21 -12.28
C GLN A 415 6.87 -17.88 -12.40
N ARG A 416 7.55 -17.71 -13.56
CA ARG A 416 8.90 -18.24 -13.77
C ARG A 416 9.90 -17.68 -12.75
N THR A 417 9.86 -16.38 -12.49
CA THR A 417 10.78 -15.73 -11.54
C THR A 417 10.60 -16.27 -10.12
N LEU A 418 9.36 -16.46 -9.67
CA LEU A 418 9.07 -17.06 -8.36
C LEU A 418 9.56 -18.51 -8.28
N VAL A 419 9.30 -19.32 -9.31
CA VAL A 419 9.76 -20.72 -9.40
C VAL A 419 11.29 -20.78 -9.33
N ASP A 420 11.97 -19.99 -10.17
CA ASP A 420 13.43 -19.96 -10.27
C ASP A 420 14.08 -19.46 -8.96
N ALA A 421 13.40 -18.60 -8.20
CA ALA A 421 13.86 -18.14 -6.89
C ALA A 421 13.64 -19.17 -5.76
N ALA A 422 12.54 -19.92 -5.80
CA ALA A 422 12.13 -20.85 -4.74
C ALA A 422 12.84 -22.22 -4.82
N ASP A 423 13.12 -22.73 -6.02
CA ASP A 423 13.62 -24.10 -6.19
C ASP A 423 14.73 -24.23 -7.25
N ASP A 424 15.96 -24.54 -6.80
CA ASP A 424 17.11 -24.86 -7.65
C ASP A 424 16.95 -26.22 -8.41
N GLU A 425 16.00 -27.09 -8.02
CA GLU A 425 15.84 -28.47 -8.54
C GLU A 425 14.54 -28.71 -9.34
N ALA A 426 13.45 -27.97 -9.11
CA ALA A 426 12.23 -28.01 -9.92
C ALA A 426 12.28 -26.95 -11.03
N SER A 427 12.83 -27.31 -12.18
CA SER A 427 12.88 -26.36 -13.28
C SER A 427 11.47 -26.11 -13.83
N PHE A 428 11.08 -24.84 -13.86
CA PHE A 428 9.99 -24.31 -14.69
C PHE A 428 9.94 -24.98 -16.08
N ASP A 429 11.12 -25.30 -16.62
CA ASP A 429 11.36 -25.97 -17.90
C ASP A 429 10.90 -27.44 -18.03
N ASP A 430 10.68 -28.18 -16.94
CA ASP A 430 10.42 -29.63 -16.97
C ASP A 430 9.09 -30.05 -16.32
N ASP A 431 8.42 -29.17 -15.56
CA ASP A 431 7.15 -29.47 -14.89
C ASP A 431 5.96 -29.22 -15.85
N GLU A 432 5.05 -30.19 -15.94
CA GLU A 432 3.84 -30.10 -16.78
C GLU A 432 2.87 -29.03 -16.25
N ALA A 433 2.97 -28.65 -14.97
CA ALA A 433 2.20 -27.54 -14.40
C ALA A 433 2.39 -26.24 -15.20
N PHE A 434 3.61 -25.98 -15.68
CA PHE A 434 3.96 -24.73 -16.37
C PHE A 434 3.87 -24.80 -17.89
N ASP A 435 3.25 -25.85 -18.46
CA ASP A 435 3.11 -26.00 -19.92
C ASP A 435 2.46 -24.77 -20.57
N GLN A 436 1.42 -24.21 -19.95
CA GLN A 436 0.72 -23.03 -20.47
C GLN A 436 1.66 -21.81 -20.50
N CYS A 437 2.36 -21.55 -19.40
CA CYS A 437 3.23 -20.37 -19.34
C CYS A 437 4.48 -20.52 -20.21
N ARG A 438 5.01 -21.73 -20.39
CA ARG A 438 6.06 -21.99 -21.37
C ARG A 438 5.59 -21.69 -22.80
N GLU A 439 4.38 -22.12 -23.18
CA GLU A 439 3.83 -21.80 -24.51
C GLU A 439 3.65 -20.29 -24.69
N VAL A 440 3.15 -19.58 -23.67
CA VAL A 440 3.03 -18.12 -23.71
C VAL A 440 4.39 -17.45 -23.86
N LEU A 441 5.40 -17.80 -23.07
CA LEU A 441 6.73 -17.17 -23.16
C LEU A 441 7.42 -17.47 -24.49
N GLU A 442 7.28 -18.70 -25.03
CA GLU A 442 7.80 -19.07 -26.36
C GLU A 442 7.23 -18.19 -27.48
N ASP A 443 5.94 -17.81 -27.40
CA ASP A 443 5.29 -16.93 -28.38
C ASP A 443 5.82 -15.48 -28.35
N TYR A 444 6.48 -15.08 -27.26
CA TYR A 444 7.09 -13.76 -27.07
C TYR A 444 8.63 -13.78 -27.12
N ASP A 445 9.25 -14.92 -27.46
CA ASP A 445 10.71 -15.10 -27.47
C ASP A 445 11.38 -14.80 -26.08
N LEU A 446 10.67 -15.08 -24.98
CA LEU A 446 11.10 -14.86 -23.57
C LEU A 446 11.64 -16.11 -22.87
#